data_AF-A0AAU4V236-F1
#
_entry.id   AF-A0AAU4V236-F1
#
_cell.length_a   1.000
_cell.length_b   1.000
_cell.length_c   1.000
_cell.angle_alpha   90.00
_cell.angle_beta   90.00
_cell.angle_gamma   90.00
#
_symmetry.space_group_name_H-M   'P 1'
#
loop_
_entity.id
_entity.type
_entity.pdbx_description
1 polymer ?
#
loop_
_entity_poly.entity_id
_entity_poly.type
_entity_poly.pdbx_seq_one_letter_code
_entity_poly.pdbx_strand_id
1 'polypeptide(L)'
;MGAYLVSVGADEWFGEEEDGWGEVASALNAELRQRGLPPYVDVPPETDFAAGSGQAVLCGWTVLVPIPLDEEIWLPIDSGYYESTMVAGAPQVLPLAEKLAAAIGLPAETPATCDNLDLSTWFCNRAKELVTTRTGPWSTDLDAAFYVALFLRAAQHSIRRGCPIVST
;
A
#
# COMPACT_ATOMS: atom_id res chain seq x y z
N MET A 1 6.33 -0.21 -17.00
CA MET A 1 4.91 -0.17 -16.61
C MET A 1 4.83 0.66 -15.35
N GLY A 2 3.97 1.67 -15.30
CA GLY A 2 3.81 2.50 -14.10
C GLY A 2 2.92 1.75 -13.11
N ALA A 3 3.27 1.75 -11.83
CA ALA A 3 2.38 1.29 -10.78
C ALA A 3 1.36 2.39 -10.45
N TYR A 4 0.09 2.04 -10.39
CA TYR A 4 -0.99 2.95 -10.00
C TYR A 4 -1.55 2.53 -8.65
N LEU A 5 -1.74 3.51 -7.76
CA LEU A 5 -2.39 3.30 -6.47
C LEU A 5 -3.75 4.00 -6.48
N VAL A 6 -4.78 3.24 -6.10
CA VAL A 6 -6.16 3.74 -6.03
C VAL A 6 -6.71 3.46 -4.64
N SER A 7 -7.28 4.48 -4.01
CA SER A 7 -8.09 4.29 -2.80
C SER A 7 -9.49 3.80 -3.19
N VAL A 8 -9.94 2.71 -2.59
CA VAL A 8 -11.26 2.14 -2.88
C VAL A 8 -12.26 2.63 -1.85
N GLY A 9 -13.36 3.23 -2.32
CA GLY A 9 -14.46 3.68 -1.48
C GLY A 9 -15.33 2.52 -0.98
N ALA A 10 -16.14 2.73 0.07
CA ALA A 10 -16.99 1.68 0.62
C ALA A 10 -17.96 1.08 -0.40
N ASP A 11 -18.57 1.91 -1.25
CA ASP A 11 -19.52 1.45 -2.28
C ASP A 11 -18.86 0.57 -3.35
N GLU A 12 -17.60 0.84 -3.67
CA GLU A 12 -16.80 0.06 -4.63
C GLU A 12 -16.18 -1.18 -3.97
N TRP A 13 -15.87 -1.10 -2.68
CA TRP A 13 -15.32 -2.20 -1.89
C TRP A 13 -16.35 -3.31 -1.62
N PHE A 14 -17.58 -2.91 -1.31
CA PHE A 14 -18.68 -3.84 -0.99
C PHE A 14 -19.67 -4.04 -2.14
N GLY A 15 -19.47 -3.38 -3.28
CA GLY A 15 -20.35 -3.48 -4.44
C GLY A 15 -20.29 -4.84 -5.14
N GLU A 16 -21.42 -5.28 -5.69
CA GLU A 16 -21.57 -6.53 -6.46
C GLU A 16 -21.36 -6.33 -7.98
N GLU A 17 -20.82 -5.17 -8.40
CA GLU A 17 -20.58 -4.88 -9.82
C GLU A 17 -19.42 -5.70 -10.39
N GLU A 18 -19.44 -5.98 -11.70
CA GLU A 18 -18.51 -6.88 -12.41
C GLU A 18 -17.03 -6.42 -12.34
N ASP A 19 -16.79 -5.13 -12.06
CA ASP A 19 -15.46 -4.51 -11.84
C ASP A 19 -15.23 -4.09 -10.36
N GLY A 20 -16.11 -4.49 -9.43
CA GLY A 20 -16.04 -4.13 -8.01
C GLY A 20 -15.14 -5.05 -7.18
N TRP A 21 -14.76 -4.60 -5.98
CA TRP A 21 -13.88 -5.37 -5.07
C TRP A 21 -14.64 -6.32 -4.12
N GLY A 22 -15.94 -6.53 -4.36
CA GLY A 22 -16.83 -7.30 -3.47
C GLY A 22 -16.41 -8.77 -3.29
N GLU A 23 -15.84 -9.41 -4.31
CA GLU A 23 -15.32 -10.78 -4.21
C GLU A 23 -14.09 -10.84 -3.28
N VAL A 24 -13.15 -9.90 -3.46
CA VAL A 24 -11.96 -9.76 -2.61
C VAL A 24 -12.35 -9.44 -1.18
N ALA A 25 -13.30 -8.52 -0.98
CA ALA A 25 -13.83 -8.16 0.35
C ALA A 25 -14.50 -9.35 1.03
N SER A 26 -15.27 -10.15 0.29
CA SER A 26 -15.94 -11.34 0.80
C SER A 26 -14.96 -12.44 1.16
N ALA A 27 -13.96 -12.69 0.31
CA ALA A 27 -12.92 -13.68 0.55
C ALA A 27 -12.02 -13.29 1.74
N LEU A 28 -11.65 -12.01 1.84
CA LEU A 28 -10.94 -11.48 3.01
C LEU A 28 -11.75 -11.71 4.29
N ASN A 29 -13.05 -11.41 4.28
CA ASN A 29 -13.92 -11.64 5.44
C ASN A 29 -14.08 -13.12 5.79
N ALA A 30 -14.04 -14.02 4.82
CA ALA A 30 -14.03 -15.46 5.09
C ALA A 30 -12.73 -15.88 5.79
N GLU A 31 -11.58 -15.39 5.31
CA GLU A 31 -10.26 -15.66 5.91
C GLU A 31 -10.13 -15.08 7.32
N LEU A 32 -10.56 -13.84 7.55
CA LEU A 32 -10.55 -13.23 8.89
C LEU A 32 -11.38 -14.06 9.88
N ARG A 33 -12.56 -14.53 9.49
CA ARG A 33 -13.40 -15.40 10.32
C ARG A 33 -12.74 -16.75 10.62
N GLN A 34 -12.07 -17.36 9.65
CA GLN A 34 -11.32 -18.60 9.88
C GLN A 34 -10.21 -18.40 10.92
N ARG A 35 -9.59 -17.23 10.93
CA ARG A 35 -8.53 -16.85 11.88
C ARG A 35 -9.07 -16.35 13.23
N GLY A 36 -10.40 -16.29 13.41
CA GLY A 36 -11.03 -15.78 14.63
C GLY A 36 -10.96 -14.25 14.79
N LEU A 37 -10.59 -13.54 13.72
CA LEU A 37 -10.54 -12.08 13.67
C LEU A 37 -11.91 -11.49 13.33
N PRO A 38 -12.22 -10.26 13.79
CA PRO A 38 -13.44 -9.58 13.39
C PRO A 38 -13.47 -9.38 11.88
N PRO A 39 -14.63 -9.55 11.21
CA PRO A 39 -14.74 -9.24 9.80
C PRO A 39 -14.48 -7.75 9.58
N TYR A 40 -13.86 -7.43 8.45
CA TYR A 40 -13.66 -6.07 7.98
C TYR A 40 -15.00 -5.52 7.45
N VAL A 41 -15.84 -5.09 8.39
CA VAL A 41 -17.12 -4.39 8.16
C VAL A 41 -17.05 -2.92 8.55
N ASP A 42 -16.08 -2.55 9.39
CA ASP A 42 -15.65 -1.19 9.72
C ASP A 42 -14.31 -1.25 10.47
N VAL A 43 -13.58 -0.13 10.58
CA VAL A 43 -12.18 -0.07 11.10
C VAL A 43 -12.05 -0.70 12.50
N PRO A 44 -11.33 -1.83 12.66
CA PRO A 44 -11.06 -2.47 13.94
C PRO A 44 -9.84 -1.84 14.65
N PRO A 45 -9.75 -1.98 15.99
CA PRO A 45 -8.62 -1.51 16.79
C PRO A 45 -7.33 -2.30 16.56
N GLU A 46 -6.18 -1.69 16.88
CA GLU A 46 -4.82 -2.22 16.74
C GLU A 46 -4.63 -3.62 17.38
N THR A 47 -3.89 -4.49 16.68
CA THR A 47 -3.48 -5.84 17.09
C THR A 47 -1.95 -5.94 17.05
N ASP A 48 -1.37 -6.65 18.01
CA ASP A 48 0.08 -6.80 18.18
C ASP A 48 0.73 -7.68 17.09
N PHE A 49 1.94 -7.29 16.71
CA PHE A 49 2.71 -7.74 15.55
C PHE A 49 3.34 -9.15 15.65
N ALA A 50 3.30 -9.91 14.54
CA ALA A 50 4.19 -11.04 14.24
C ALA A 50 4.94 -10.82 12.91
N ALA A 51 6.24 -11.11 12.86
CA ALA A 51 7.11 -10.77 11.74
C ALA A 51 7.18 -11.86 10.65
N GLY A 52 6.72 -11.54 9.43
CA GLY A 52 7.07 -12.20 8.17
C GLY A 52 8.11 -11.39 7.37
N SER A 53 8.79 -11.99 6.39
CA SER A 53 9.92 -11.37 5.66
C SER A 53 9.54 -10.06 4.93
N GLY A 54 9.80 -8.92 5.58
CA GLY A 54 9.34 -7.57 5.20
C GLY A 54 9.67 -7.03 3.79
N GLN A 55 10.37 -7.80 2.95
CA GLN A 55 10.64 -7.45 1.55
C GLN A 55 9.51 -7.87 0.60
N ALA A 56 8.87 -9.02 0.85
CA ALA A 56 7.68 -9.44 0.11
C ALA A 56 6.46 -8.56 0.46
N VAL A 57 6.34 -8.20 1.74
CA VAL A 57 5.25 -7.38 2.29
C VAL A 57 5.25 -5.96 1.77
N LEU A 58 6.41 -5.37 1.46
CA LEU A 58 6.48 -3.97 1.03
C LEU A 58 6.14 -3.78 -0.45
N CYS A 59 6.60 -4.70 -1.31
CA CYS A 59 6.51 -4.53 -2.76
C CYS A 59 5.59 -5.55 -3.46
N GLY A 60 5.13 -6.59 -2.76
CA GLY A 60 4.36 -7.68 -3.36
C GLY A 60 2.86 -7.58 -3.16
N TRP A 61 2.37 -6.60 -2.41
CA TRP A 61 0.94 -6.49 -2.09
C TRP A 61 0.14 -5.96 -3.26
N THR A 62 -1.01 -6.58 -3.47
CA THR A 62 -2.03 -6.15 -4.44
C THR A 62 -3.04 -5.24 -3.75
N VAL A 63 -3.39 -5.56 -2.50
CA VAL A 63 -4.33 -4.80 -1.69
C VAL A 63 -3.71 -4.50 -0.33
N LEU A 64 -3.80 -3.25 0.09
CA LEU A 64 -3.38 -2.76 1.39
C LEU A 64 -4.61 -2.32 2.19
N VAL A 65 -4.87 -2.95 3.33
CA VAL A 65 -6.03 -2.66 4.18
C VAL A 65 -5.64 -1.85 5.42
N PRO A 66 -6.52 -1.00 5.97
CA PRO A 66 -6.18 -0.12 7.10
C PRO A 66 -6.06 -0.86 8.44
N ILE A 67 -6.18 -2.19 8.43
CA ILE A 67 -6.27 -3.03 9.61
C ILE A 67 -4.98 -3.82 9.80
N PRO A 68 -4.60 -4.12 11.05
CA PRO A 68 -3.46 -4.98 11.32
C PRO A 68 -3.77 -6.41 10.85
N LEU A 69 -2.81 -7.02 10.14
CA LEU A 69 -2.78 -8.44 9.81
C LEU A 69 -1.51 -9.07 10.38
N ASP A 70 -1.64 -10.21 11.07
CA ASP A 70 -0.49 -10.93 11.67
C ASP A 70 0.45 -11.51 10.60
N GLU A 71 -0.11 -11.88 9.46
CA GLU A 71 0.60 -12.36 8.26
C GLU A 71 -0.20 -11.94 7.01
N GLU A 72 0.45 -11.92 5.85
CA GLU A 72 -0.23 -11.61 4.60
C GLU A 72 -1.31 -12.66 4.29
N ILE A 73 -2.41 -12.21 3.67
CA ILE A 73 -3.49 -13.10 3.23
C ILE A 73 -3.39 -13.25 1.72
N TRP A 74 -3.24 -14.48 1.25
CA TRP A 74 -3.24 -14.82 -0.16
C TRP A 74 -4.63 -15.30 -0.57
N LEU A 75 -5.30 -14.51 -1.40
CA LEU A 75 -6.62 -14.85 -1.93
C LEU A 75 -6.46 -15.44 -3.34
N PRO A 76 -7.13 -16.57 -3.65
CA PRO A 76 -7.10 -17.20 -4.97
C PRO A 76 -8.01 -16.46 -5.97
N ILE A 77 -7.93 -15.13 -5.98
CA ILE A 77 -8.69 -14.25 -6.87
C ILE A 77 -7.69 -13.59 -7.80
N ASP A 78 -7.98 -13.68 -9.09
CA ASP A 78 -7.18 -13.07 -10.14
C ASP A 78 -7.29 -11.54 -10.05
N SER A 79 -6.16 -10.87 -9.91
CA SER A 79 -6.08 -9.40 -9.82
C SER A 79 -5.83 -8.74 -11.18
N GLY A 80 -5.96 -9.47 -12.28
CA GLY A 80 -5.66 -9.03 -13.65
C GLY A 80 -4.17 -9.04 -13.99
N TYR A 81 -3.29 -8.80 -13.01
CA TYR A 81 -1.82 -8.85 -13.18
C TYR A 81 -1.16 -10.05 -12.50
N TYR A 82 -1.80 -10.63 -11.48
CA TYR A 82 -1.31 -11.78 -10.74
C TYR A 82 -2.43 -12.80 -10.54
N GLU A 83 -2.10 -14.09 -10.68
CA GLU A 83 -3.02 -15.23 -10.47
C GLU A 83 -3.56 -15.33 -9.02
N SER A 84 -2.99 -14.55 -8.09
CA SER A 84 -3.43 -14.46 -6.71
C SER A 84 -3.30 -13.04 -6.19
N THR A 85 -4.24 -12.64 -5.33
CA THR A 85 -4.29 -11.32 -4.70
C THR A 85 -3.64 -11.41 -3.32
N MET A 86 -2.54 -10.68 -3.11
CA MET A 86 -1.93 -10.58 -1.78
C MET A 86 -2.50 -9.37 -1.03
N VAL A 87 -3.12 -9.62 0.12
CA VAL A 87 -3.62 -8.60 1.04
C VAL A 87 -2.62 -8.42 2.19
N ALA A 88 -2.16 -7.18 2.38
CA ALA A 88 -1.28 -6.79 3.47
C ALA A 88 -1.94 -5.70 4.34
N GLY A 89 -1.55 -5.64 5.62
CA GLY A 89 -2.00 -4.59 6.53
C GLY A 89 -1.14 -3.33 6.42
N ALA A 90 -1.77 -2.18 6.24
CA ALA A 90 -1.12 -0.87 6.27
C ALA A 90 -0.31 -0.62 7.56
N PRO A 91 -0.79 -1.02 8.76
CA PRO A 91 -0.01 -0.87 9.99
C PRO A 91 1.33 -1.62 9.96
N GLN A 92 1.42 -2.74 9.23
CA GLN A 92 2.64 -3.53 9.08
C GLN A 92 3.58 -2.94 8.02
N VAL A 93 3.01 -2.42 6.91
CA VAL A 93 3.76 -1.81 5.82
C VAL A 93 4.37 -0.46 6.22
N LEU A 94 3.66 0.34 7.01
CA LEU A 94 4.09 1.68 7.42
C LEU A 94 5.49 1.74 8.05
N PRO A 95 5.80 1.00 9.14
CA PRO A 95 7.11 1.08 9.77
C PRO A 95 8.26 0.58 8.88
N LEU A 96 7.97 -0.38 7.99
CA LEU A 96 8.94 -0.86 6.99
C LEU A 96 9.25 0.23 5.95
N ALA A 97 8.21 0.89 5.44
CA ALA A 97 8.33 1.99 4.49
C ALA A 97 9.03 3.22 5.11
N GLU A 98 8.72 3.56 6.36
CA GLU A 98 9.39 4.64 7.11
C GLU A 98 10.87 4.37 7.30
N LYS A 99 11.23 3.14 7.69
CA LYS A 99 12.63 2.73 7.85
C LYS A 99 13.40 2.85 6.54
N LEU A 100 12.79 2.46 5.41
CA LEU A 100 13.41 2.60 4.09
C LEU A 100 13.50 4.05 3.65
N ALA A 101 12.45 4.85 3.85
CA ALA A 101 12.46 6.28 3.54
C ALA A 101 13.56 7.02 4.31
N ALA A 102 13.75 6.67 5.59
CA ALA A 102 14.86 7.18 6.39
C ALA A 102 16.23 6.71 5.86
N ALA A 103 16.35 5.43 5.49
CA ALA A 103 17.60 4.86 4.99
C ALA A 103 18.04 5.48 3.65
N ILE A 104 17.10 5.76 2.74
CA ILE A 104 17.41 6.43 1.47
C ILE A 104 17.53 7.96 1.63
N GLY A 105 17.16 8.51 2.79
CA GLY A 105 17.14 9.95 3.02
C GLY A 105 16.15 10.66 2.10
N LEU A 106 14.91 10.19 2.08
CA LEU A 106 13.85 10.72 1.22
C LEU A 106 13.67 12.24 1.46
N PRO A 107 13.65 13.07 0.40
CA PRO A 107 13.46 14.51 0.51
C PRO A 107 12.20 14.92 1.29
N ALA A 108 12.31 15.95 2.14
CA ALA A 108 11.16 16.53 2.84
C ALA A 108 10.15 17.19 1.86
N GLU A 109 10.65 17.59 0.68
CA GLU A 109 9.88 18.16 -0.41
C GLU A 109 9.08 17.09 -1.19
N THR A 110 9.30 15.81 -0.92
CA THR A 110 8.49 14.72 -1.49
C THR A 110 7.06 14.83 -0.97
N PRO A 111 6.05 14.91 -1.86
CA PRO A 111 4.64 15.07 -1.49
C PRO A 111 4.21 14.16 -0.33
N ALA A 112 3.55 14.76 0.66
CA ALA A 112 3.10 14.09 1.89
C ALA A 112 1.69 13.50 1.78
N THR A 113 0.95 13.91 0.76
CA THR A 113 -0.42 13.48 0.46
C THR A 113 -0.41 12.70 -0.85
N CYS A 114 -1.01 11.52 -0.82
CA CYS A 114 -1.27 10.71 -2.01
C CYS A 114 -2.62 11.13 -2.58
N ASP A 115 -2.66 12.27 -3.28
CA ASP A 115 -3.70 12.49 -4.27
C ASP A 115 -3.12 12.09 -5.64
N ASN A 116 -3.90 11.34 -6.41
CA ASN A 116 -3.50 10.27 -7.35
C ASN A 116 -2.19 10.44 -8.18
N LEU A 117 -1.77 11.64 -8.56
CA LEU A 117 -0.62 11.85 -9.46
C LEU A 117 0.49 12.73 -8.89
N ASP A 118 0.39 13.22 -7.65
CA ASP A 118 1.35 14.19 -7.12
C ASP A 118 2.76 13.61 -7.00
N LEU A 119 2.88 12.36 -6.52
CA LEU A 119 4.16 11.67 -6.42
C LEU A 119 4.78 11.40 -7.79
N SER A 120 4.02 10.83 -8.73
CA SER A 120 4.50 10.54 -10.08
C SER A 120 4.93 11.82 -10.81
N THR A 121 4.12 12.88 -10.72
CA THR A 121 4.45 14.20 -11.29
C THR A 121 5.72 14.78 -10.67
N TRP A 122 5.87 14.65 -9.35
CA TRP A 122 7.05 15.16 -8.64
C TRP A 122 8.32 14.41 -9.04
N PHE A 123 8.29 13.08 -9.09
CA PHE A 123 9.46 12.26 -9.48
C PHE A 123 9.83 12.44 -10.95
N CYS A 124 8.85 12.58 -11.86
CA CYS A 124 9.11 12.79 -13.27
C CYS A 124 9.75 14.15 -13.59
N ASN A 125 9.44 15.19 -12.79
CA ASN A 125 9.86 16.56 -13.06
C ASN A 125 10.81 17.11 -11.98
N ARG A 126 10.29 17.33 -10.77
CA ARG A 126 10.98 18.04 -9.69
C ARG A 126 12.14 17.26 -9.10
N ALA A 127 12.01 15.94 -8.96
CA ALA A 127 13.11 15.11 -8.45
C ALA A 127 14.33 15.19 -9.37
N LYS A 128 14.13 15.11 -10.69
CA LYS A 128 15.22 15.19 -11.68
C LYS A 128 15.96 16.53 -11.61
N GLU A 129 15.24 17.63 -11.46
CA GLU A 129 15.84 18.95 -11.22
C GLU A 129 16.62 18.97 -9.90
N LEU A 130 16.03 18.43 -8.84
CA LEU A 130 16.61 18.45 -7.49
C LEU A 130 17.92 17.65 -7.39
N VAL A 131 18.03 16.51 -8.09
CA VAL A 131 19.28 15.72 -8.14
C VAL A 131 20.47 16.54 -8.65
N THR A 132 20.23 17.55 -9.50
CA THR A 132 21.32 18.42 -10.01
C THR A 132 21.90 19.36 -8.96
N THR A 133 21.16 19.62 -7.87
CA THR A 133 21.53 20.58 -6.82
C THR A 133 21.76 19.94 -5.46
N ARG A 134 21.12 18.79 -5.19
CA ARG A 134 21.22 18.05 -3.93
C ARG A 134 21.24 16.55 -4.20
N THR A 135 22.39 15.94 -4.01
CA THR A 135 22.57 14.49 -4.12
C THR A 135 22.47 13.81 -2.75
N GLY A 136 22.00 12.57 -2.76
CA GLY A 136 21.84 11.71 -1.58
C GLY A 136 21.50 10.27 -2.00
N PRO A 137 21.37 9.32 -1.06
CA PRO A 137 21.10 7.92 -1.41
C PRO A 137 19.82 7.74 -2.26
N TRP A 138 18.77 8.54 -2.01
CA TRP A 138 17.54 8.58 -2.82
C TRP A 138 17.78 8.95 -4.30
N SER A 139 18.85 9.68 -4.62
CA SER A 139 19.16 10.13 -5.99
C SER A 139 19.93 9.10 -6.81
N THR A 140 20.42 8.03 -6.19
CA THR A 140 21.16 6.95 -6.86
C THR A 140 20.23 6.08 -7.71
N ASP A 141 19.00 5.89 -7.25
CA ASP A 141 17.96 5.15 -7.94
C ASP A 141 16.61 5.84 -7.71
N LEU A 142 16.21 6.68 -8.67
CA LEU A 142 14.97 7.44 -8.60
C LEU A 142 13.73 6.55 -8.67
N ASP A 143 13.83 5.39 -9.31
CA ASP A 143 12.72 4.44 -9.40
C ASP A 143 12.51 3.78 -8.03
N ALA A 144 13.59 3.31 -7.39
CA ALA A 144 13.51 2.79 -6.03
C ALA A 144 13.01 3.85 -5.03
N ALA A 145 13.50 5.09 -5.13
CA ALA A 145 13.03 6.19 -4.28
C ALA A 145 11.55 6.52 -4.51
N PHE A 146 11.09 6.44 -5.76
CA PHE A 146 9.67 6.57 -6.11
C PHE A 146 8.83 5.49 -5.43
N TYR A 147 9.20 4.21 -5.53
CA TYR A 147 8.45 3.11 -4.90
C TYR A 147 8.43 3.20 -3.38
N VAL A 148 9.55 3.58 -2.74
CA VAL A 148 9.59 3.81 -1.28
C VAL A 148 8.63 4.93 -0.88
N ALA A 149 8.62 6.04 -1.62
CA ALA A 149 7.68 7.13 -1.36
C ALA A 149 6.23 6.70 -1.60
N LEU A 150 5.98 5.96 -2.68
CA LEU A 150 4.66 5.46 -3.06
C LEU A 150 4.07 4.58 -1.97
N PHE A 151 4.80 3.55 -1.51
CA PHE A 151 4.33 2.63 -0.47
C PHE A 151 4.20 3.30 0.90
N LEU A 152 5.11 4.22 1.25
CA LEU A 152 4.99 5.03 2.46
C LEU A 152 3.68 5.82 2.47
N ARG A 153 3.38 6.51 1.37
CA ARG A 153 2.16 7.33 1.28
C ARG A 153 0.90 6.49 1.16
N ALA A 154 0.97 5.32 0.53
CA ALA A 154 -0.13 4.35 0.49
C ALA A 154 -0.56 3.93 1.90
N ALA A 155 0.39 3.49 2.72
CA ALA A 155 0.12 3.07 4.09
C ALA A 155 -0.43 4.22 4.95
N GLN A 156 0.20 5.40 4.84
CA GLN A 156 -0.28 6.61 5.53
C GLN A 156 -1.66 7.07 5.07
N HIS A 157 -2.00 6.88 3.79
CA HIS A 157 -3.33 7.22 3.26
C HIS A 157 -4.37 6.23 3.78
N SER A 158 -4.10 4.92 3.65
CA SER A 158 -5.00 3.86 4.09
C SER A 158 -5.37 4.03 5.57
N ILE A 159 -4.38 4.19 6.44
CA ILE A 159 -4.60 4.37 7.88
C ILE A 159 -5.38 5.65 8.18
N ARG A 160 -5.00 6.77 7.55
CA ARG A 160 -5.63 8.07 7.81
C ARG A 160 -7.08 8.15 7.36
N ARG A 161 -7.42 7.46 6.26
CA ARG A 161 -8.75 7.48 5.65
C ARG A 161 -9.61 6.27 6.04
N GLY A 162 -9.03 5.25 6.66
CA GLY A 162 -9.73 4.00 6.96
C GLY A 162 -10.17 3.26 5.69
N CYS A 163 -9.44 3.41 4.58
CA CYS A 163 -9.81 2.84 3.29
C CYS A 163 -8.74 1.88 2.75
N PRO A 164 -9.14 0.81 2.03
CA PRO A 164 -8.20 -0.01 1.28
C PRO A 164 -7.50 0.78 0.16
N ILE A 165 -6.25 0.44 -0.13
CA ILE A 165 -5.52 0.88 -1.32
C ILE A 165 -5.24 -0.34 -2.19
N VAL A 166 -5.45 -0.21 -3.49
CA VAL A 166 -5.12 -1.25 -4.47
C VAL A 166 -3.95 -0.78 -5.32
N SER A 167 -3.02 -1.70 -5.58
CA SER A 167 -1.98 -1.55 -6.59
C SER A 167 -2.39 -2.26 -7.87
N THR A 168 -2.53 -1.49 -8.96
CA THR A 168 -2.81 -1.99 -10.32
C THR A 168 -1.69 -1.62 -11.29
#